data_AF-A0A367Z673-F1
#
_entry.id   AF-A0A367Z673-F1
#
_cell.length_a   1.000
_cell.length_b   1.000
_cell.length_c   1.000
_cell.angle_alpha   90.00
_cell.angle_beta   90.00
_cell.angle_gamma   90.00
#
_symmetry.space_group_name_H-M   'P 1'
#
loop_
_entity.id
_entity.type
_entity.pdbx_description
1 polymer ?
#
loop_
_entity_poly.entity_id
_entity_poly.type
_entity_poly.pdbx_seq_one_letter_code
_entity_poly.pdbx_strand_id
1 'polypeptide(L)'
;MKRKRKYQRWTEKEIELLKKYCPTFGVKYASKKLGRSLSTIRAVAHLHRIKCKNPTPVWNPKNVEFLKKWYGKIDAAKIAKKIGTTKLAVQKHASRLGITGKNR
;
A
#
# COMPACT_ATOMS: atom_id res chain seq x y z
N MET A 1 -21.07 -19.66 6.47
CA MET A 1 -21.10 -19.04 7.83
C MET A 1 -20.25 -17.77 7.85
N LYS A 2 -20.86 -16.57 7.97
CA LYS A 2 -20.10 -15.34 8.23
C LYS A 2 -19.86 -15.25 9.74
N ARG A 3 -18.62 -15.45 10.21
CA ARG A 3 -18.26 -15.24 11.63
C ARG A 3 -18.63 -13.80 12.02
N LYS A 4 -19.58 -13.64 12.95
CA LYS A 4 -19.86 -12.34 13.59
C LYS A 4 -18.55 -11.80 14.14
N ARG A 5 -18.07 -10.66 13.62
CA ARG A 5 -16.90 -9.97 14.19
C ARG A 5 -17.29 -9.50 15.59
N LYS A 6 -16.86 -10.20 16.63
CA LYS A 6 -16.85 -9.69 18.00
C LYS A 6 -16.03 -8.39 17.96
N TYR A 7 -16.64 -7.26 18.31
CA TYR A 7 -15.93 -6.01 18.56
C TYR A 7 -15.05 -6.21 19.78
N GLN A 8 -13.85 -6.75 19.57
CA GLN A 8 -12.87 -6.88 20.63
C GLN A 8 -12.33 -5.50 20.96
N ARG A 9 -12.49 -5.09 22.21
CA ARG A 9 -11.85 -3.87 22.72
C ARG A 9 -10.34 -4.01 22.59
N TRP A 10 -9.68 -2.92 22.21
CA TRP A 10 -8.22 -2.86 22.19
C TRP A 10 -7.69 -2.82 23.61
N THR A 11 -6.78 -3.72 23.93
CA THR A 11 -6.10 -3.68 25.23
C THR A 11 -4.88 -2.77 25.17
N GLU A 12 -4.46 -2.26 26.33
CA GLU A 12 -3.24 -1.44 26.44
C GLU A 12 -2.02 -2.16 25.87
N LYS A 13 -1.87 -3.46 26.16
CA LYS A 13 -0.79 -4.31 25.60
C LYS A 13 -0.79 -4.31 24.07
N GLU A 14 -1.97 -4.36 23.43
CA GLU A 14 -2.06 -4.32 21.97
C GLU A 14 -1.69 -2.94 21.40
N ILE A 15 -2.00 -1.87 22.12
CA ILE A 15 -1.61 -0.50 21.76
C ILE A 15 -0.09 -0.35 21.89
N GLU A 16 0.54 -0.89 22.94
CA GLU A 16 2.00 -0.91 23.09
C GLU A 16 2.69 -1.69 21.98
N LEU A 17 2.19 -2.88 21.66
CA LEU A 17 2.69 -3.66 20.53
C LEU A 17 2.52 -2.89 19.22
N LEU A 18 1.40 -2.18 19.03
CA LEU A 18 1.19 -1.34 17.86
C LEU A 18 2.20 -0.18 17.80
N LYS A 19 2.49 0.48 18.93
CA LYS A 19 3.52 1.53 19.04
C LYS A 19 4.91 1.00 18.66
N LYS A 20 5.24 -0.25 19.00
CA LYS A 20 6.52 -0.89 18.67
C LYS A 20 6.58 -1.35 17.20
N TYR A 21 5.51 -1.97 16.70
CA TYR A 21 5.52 -2.63 15.40
C TYR A 21 5.24 -1.70 14.23
N CYS A 22 4.36 -0.70 14.41
CA CYS A 22 4.00 0.18 13.29
C CYS A 22 5.17 1.00 12.74
N PRO A 23 6.01 1.66 13.56
CA PRO A 23 7.15 2.43 13.05
C PRO A 23 8.25 1.54 12.46
N THR A 24 8.47 0.36 13.04
CA THR A 24 9.58 -0.53 12.70
C THR A 24 9.29 -1.37 11.47
N PHE A 25 8.13 -2.05 11.46
CA PHE A 25 7.77 -3.07 10.45
C PHE A 25 6.58 -2.67 9.57
N GLY A 26 5.84 -1.62 9.96
CA GLY A 26 4.70 -1.11 9.21
C GLY A 26 3.37 -1.82 9.49
N VAL A 27 2.31 -1.24 8.93
CA VAL A 27 0.91 -1.65 9.15
C VAL A 27 0.67 -3.12 8.77
N LYS A 28 1.31 -3.61 7.70
CA LYS A 28 1.13 -5.00 7.23
C LYS A 28 1.63 -6.03 8.25
N TYR A 29 2.78 -5.76 8.86
CA TYR A 29 3.34 -6.64 9.88
C TYR A 29 2.49 -6.60 11.16
N ALA A 30 2.14 -5.39 11.63
CA ALA A 30 1.29 -5.21 12.80
C ALA A 30 -0.07 -5.92 12.66
N SER A 31 -0.67 -5.86 11.46
CA SER A 31 -1.92 -6.55 11.14
C SER A 31 -1.80 -8.07 11.25
N LYS A 32 -0.72 -8.66 10.71
CA LYS A 32 -0.47 -10.11 10.85
C LYS A 32 -0.23 -10.50 12.30
N LYS A 33 0.55 -9.73 13.05
CA LYS A 33 0.91 -10.05 14.44
C LYS A 33 -0.27 -9.93 15.41
N LEU A 34 -1.14 -8.94 15.21
CA LEU A 34 -2.32 -8.69 16.04
C LEU A 34 -3.58 -9.42 15.53
N GLY A 35 -3.52 -10.11 14.39
CA GLY A 35 -4.68 -10.81 13.81
C GLY A 35 -5.84 -9.88 13.42
N ARG A 36 -5.60 -8.59 13.26
CA ARG A 36 -6.62 -7.57 12.91
C ARG A 36 -6.45 -7.07 11.49
N SER A 37 -7.52 -6.57 10.88
CA SER A 37 -7.45 -6.06 9.51
C SER A 37 -6.57 -4.80 9.42
N LEU A 38 -5.95 -4.60 8.26
CA LEU A 38 -5.13 -3.41 7.98
C LEU A 38 -5.90 -2.10 8.22
N SER A 39 -7.21 -2.07 7.94
CA SER A 39 -8.07 -0.92 8.20
C SER A 39 -8.18 -0.61 9.69
N THR A 40 -8.42 -1.62 10.53
CA THR A 40 -8.51 -1.43 11.99
C THR A 40 -7.16 -1.00 12.58
N ILE A 41 -6.06 -1.59 12.13
CA ILE A 41 -4.71 -1.16 12.55
C ILE A 41 -4.48 0.33 12.24
N ARG A 42 -4.82 0.78 11.03
CA ARG A 42 -4.67 2.20 10.65
C ARG A 42 -5.56 3.11 11.47
N ALA A 43 -6.81 2.72 11.71
CA ALA A 43 -7.75 3.51 12.49
C ALA A 43 -7.26 3.70 13.94
N VAL A 44 -6.78 2.62 14.58
CA VAL A 44 -6.26 2.69 15.95
C VAL A 44 -4.92 3.41 16.00
N ALA A 45 -4.03 3.18 15.04
CA ALA A 45 -2.79 3.93 14.96
C ALA A 45 -3.06 5.44 14.82
N HIS A 46 -4.04 5.83 13.99
CA HIS A 46 -4.46 7.22 13.86
C HIS A 46 -5.04 7.78 15.17
N LEU A 47 -5.96 7.05 15.80
CA LEU A 47 -6.58 7.44 17.08
C LEU A 47 -5.54 7.68 18.18
N HIS A 48 -4.51 6.83 18.26
CA HIS A 48 -3.44 6.94 19.24
C HIS A 48 -2.21 7.73 18.75
N ARG A 49 -2.31 8.44 17.61
CA ARG A 49 -1.23 9.24 17.01
C ARG A 49 0.08 8.47 16.77
N ILE A 50 -0.03 7.17 16.50
CA ILE A 50 1.09 6.27 16.22
C ILE A 50 1.50 6.42 14.75
N LYS A 51 2.72 6.87 14.50
CA LYS A 51 3.29 6.90 13.15
C LYS A 51 3.63 5.49 12.70
N CYS A 52 3.07 5.09 11.57
CA CYS A 52 3.36 3.81 10.95
C CYS A 52 4.33 3.99 9.78
N LYS A 53 5.24 3.03 9.61
CA LYS A 53 6.06 2.91 8.40
C LYS A 53 5.11 2.70 7.22
N ASN A 54 5.01 3.73 6.40
CA ASN A 54 4.25 3.65 5.16
C ASN A 54 5.05 2.81 4.17
N PRO A 55 4.43 1.84 3.48
CA PRO A 55 5.08 1.22 2.35
C PRO A 55 5.42 2.31 1.33
N THR A 56 6.60 2.20 0.74
CA THR A 56 7.04 3.12 -0.31
C THR A 56 5.95 3.20 -1.37
N PRO A 57 5.50 4.41 -1.75
CA PRO A 57 4.50 4.54 -2.80
C PRO A 57 4.92 3.80 -4.05
N VAL A 58 3.96 3.10 -4.68
CA VAL A 58 4.17 2.40 -5.94
C VAL A 58 4.69 3.38 -7.01
N TRP A 59 4.12 4.59 -7.03
CA TRP A 59 4.57 5.68 -7.89
C TRP A 59 5.57 6.57 -7.17
N ASN A 60 6.73 6.01 -6.83
CA ASN A 60 7.90 6.77 -6.39
C ASN A 60 8.63 7.36 -7.62
N PRO A 61 9.55 8.34 -7.43
CA PRO A 61 10.25 9.00 -8.54
C PRO A 61 10.91 8.03 -9.53
N LYS A 62 11.56 6.97 -9.02
CA LYS A 62 12.19 5.93 -9.85
C LYS A 62 11.17 5.20 -10.75
N ASN A 63 10.02 4.83 -10.20
CA ASN A 63 8.98 4.14 -10.96
C ASN A 63 8.27 5.08 -11.95
N VAL A 64 8.12 6.36 -11.61
CA VAL A 64 7.59 7.39 -12.51
C VAL A 64 8.56 7.65 -13.68
N GLU A 65 9.85 7.74 -13.41
CA GLU A 65 10.88 7.90 -14.43
C GLU A 65 10.95 6.67 -15.35
N PHE A 66 10.89 5.47 -14.77
CA PHE A 66 10.81 4.22 -15.53
C PHE A 66 9.55 4.20 -16.43
N LEU A 67 8.40 4.63 -15.91
CA LEU A 67 7.18 4.77 -16.69
C LEU A 67 7.38 5.74 -17.86
N LYS A 68 7.87 6.96 -17.62
CA LYS A 68 8.12 7.97 -18.66
C LYS A 68 9.05 7.47 -19.76
N LYS A 69 10.10 6.71 -19.40
CA LYS A 69 11.10 6.23 -20.34
C LYS A 69 10.59 5.11 -21.27
N TRP A 70 9.70 4.26 -20.76
CA TRP A 70 9.34 2.99 -21.40
C TRP A 70 7.88 2.88 -21.86
N TYR A 71 6.99 3.72 -21.34
CA TYR A 71 5.59 3.73 -21.77
C TYR A 71 5.49 4.11 -23.25
N GLY A 72 4.79 3.29 -24.04
CA GLY A 72 4.73 3.42 -25.49
C GLY A 72 5.86 2.72 -26.26
N LYS A 73 6.95 2.30 -25.59
CA LYS A 73 8.04 1.49 -26.18
C LYS A 73 7.87 0.00 -25.91
N ILE A 74 7.38 -0.34 -24.71
CA ILE A 74 7.09 -1.71 -24.31
C ILE A 74 5.68 -1.81 -23.76
N ASP A 75 5.12 -3.02 -23.79
CA ASP A 75 3.78 -3.28 -23.30
C ASP A 75 3.60 -2.90 -21.82
N ALA A 76 2.45 -2.27 -21.53
CA ALA A 76 2.09 -1.82 -20.19
C ALA A 76 2.01 -2.98 -19.18
N ALA A 77 1.73 -4.22 -19.60
CA ALA A 77 1.77 -5.36 -18.69
C ALA A 77 3.20 -5.70 -18.23
N LYS A 78 4.21 -5.53 -19.11
CA LYS A 78 5.63 -5.69 -18.73
C LYS A 78 6.08 -4.61 -17.75
N ILE A 79 5.66 -3.36 -17.98
CA ILE A 79 5.91 -2.24 -17.06
C ILE A 79 5.25 -2.52 -15.69
N ALA A 80 4.00 -2.98 -15.70
CA ALA A 80 3.25 -3.34 -14.50
C ALA A 80 3.97 -4.42 -13.68
N LYS A 81 4.45 -5.48 -14.34
CA LYS A 81 5.23 -6.55 -13.69
C LYS A 81 6.52 -6.04 -13.06
N LYS A 82 7.23 -5.11 -13.72
CA LYS A 82 8.49 -4.55 -13.19
C LYS A 82 8.27 -3.62 -12.00
N ILE A 83 7.22 -2.80 -12.04
CA ILE A 83 6.86 -1.86 -10.97
C ILE A 83 6.16 -2.57 -9.79
N GLY A 84 5.56 -3.74 -10.02
CA GLY A 84 4.75 -4.44 -9.03
C GLY A 84 3.34 -3.86 -8.91
N THR A 85 2.74 -3.48 -10.03
CA THR A 85 1.38 -2.94 -10.11
C THR A 85 0.57 -3.64 -11.21
N THR A 86 -0.63 -3.15 -11.55
CA THR A 86 -1.49 -3.70 -12.61
C THR A 86 -1.39 -2.91 -13.91
N LYS A 87 -1.66 -3.53 -15.06
CA LYS A 87 -1.69 -2.85 -16.38
C LYS A 87 -2.59 -1.61 -16.33
N LEU A 88 -3.79 -1.75 -15.75
CA LEU A 88 -4.75 -0.65 -15.60
C LEU A 88 -4.18 0.51 -14.75
N ALA A 89 -3.47 0.21 -13.66
CA ALA A 89 -2.85 1.23 -12.83
C ALA A 89 -1.75 1.99 -13.59
N VAL A 90 -0.94 1.28 -14.41
CA VAL A 90 0.06 1.90 -15.30
C VAL A 90 -0.61 2.85 -16.29
N GLN A 91 -1.65 2.40 -16.99
CA GLN A 91 -2.37 3.20 -17.99
C GLN A 91 -3.02 4.44 -17.36
N LYS A 92 -3.71 4.28 -16.22
CA LYS A 92 -4.31 5.41 -15.49
C LYS A 92 -3.26 6.40 -15.02
N HIS A 93 -2.12 5.93 -14.52
CA HIS A 93 -1.07 6.83 -14.05
C HIS A 93 -0.37 7.55 -15.21
N ALA A 94 -0.11 6.86 -16.31
CA ALA A 94 0.43 7.48 -17.53
C ALA A 94 -0.51 8.55 -18.08
N SER A 95 -1.82 8.27 -18.14
CA SER A 95 -2.84 9.24 -18.54
C SER A 95 -2.85 10.47 -17.62
N ARG A 96 -2.79 10.27 -16.30
CA ARG A 96 -2.70 11.38 -15.32
C ARG A 96 -1.44 12.23 -15.49
N LEU A 97 -0.35 11.64 -15.98
CA LEU A 97 0.91 12.32 -16.27
C LEU A 97 0.99 12.90 -17.69
N GLY A 98 -0.07 12.76 -18.50
CA GLY A 98 -0.09 13.21 -19.90
C GLY A 98 0.83 12.39 -20.83
N ILE A 99 1.29 11.22 -20.39
CA ILE A 99 2.19 10.37 -21.18
C ILE A 99 1.34 9.60 -22.18
N THR A 100 1.48 9.94 -23.46
CA THR A 100 0.79 9.27 -24.57
C THR A 100 1.69 8.20 -25.18
N GLY A 101 1.12 7.03 -25.47
CA GLY A 101 1.85 5.92 -26.09
C GLY A 101 0.86 4.88 -26.61
N LYS A 102 1.27 4.09 -27.62
CA LYS A 102 0.45 3.02 -28.25
C LYS A 102 0.25 1.79 -27.34
N ASN A 103 0.04 2.00 -26.04
CA ASN A 103 -0.25 0.98 -25.05
C ASN A 103 -1.75 0.99 -24.68
N ARG A 104 -2.61 0.65 -25.64
CA ARG A 104 -4.04 0.41 -25.38
C ARG A 104 -4.25 -0.94 -24.65
#